data_AF-A0A1W9VWD8-F1
#
_entry.id   AF-A0A1W9VWD8-F1
#
_cell.length_a   1.000
_cell.length_b   1.000
_cell.length_c   1.000
_cell.angle_alpha   90.00
_cell.angle_beta   90.00
_cell.angle_gamma   90.00
#
_symmetry.space_group_name_H-M   'P 1'
#
loop_
_entity.id
_entity.type
_entity.pdbx_description
1 polymer ?
#
loop_
_entity_poly.entity_id
_entity_poly.type
_entity_poly.pdbx_seq_one_letter_code
_entity_poly.pdbx_strand_id
1 'polypeptide(L)'
;MSDFSDETVYKRSSSAKKKGKELKGKLQLSWKGKSLPIKKVIKIGRDKSNNVVLDDPLVSRKHAVIEKVGDIFYIRDLESTNSTYVNKNPLKPGEVRKLQPGSVINIGKCEFQIT
;
A
#
# COMPACT_ATOMS: atom_id res chain seq x y z
N MET A 1 -13.78 23.26 -20.16
CA MET A 1 -14.66 22.08 -20.29
C MET A 1 -13.84 20.83 -20.01
N SER A 2 -13.78 20.42 -18.75
CA SER A 2 -13.47 19.05 -18.28
C SER A 2 -13.21 19.13 -16.77
N ASP A 3 -14.32 19.22 -16.04
CA ASP A 3 -14.45 18.85 -14.65
C ASP A 3 -13.92 17.41 -14.46
N PHE A 4 -12.83 17.25 -13.71
CA PHE A 4 -12.50 16.00 -13.06
C PHE A 4 -12.16 16.29 -11.61
N SER A 5 -13.23 16.40 -10.84
CA SER A 5 -13.26 16.31 -9.39
C SER A 5 -12.81 14.90 -8.96
N ASP A 6 -11.57 14.74 -8.55
CA ASP A 6 -11.19 13.66 -7.62
C ASP A 6 -10.71 14.28 -6.31
N GLU A 7 -11.64 14.93 -5.62
CA GLU A 7 -11.56 15.11 -4.18
C GLU A 7 -11.83 13.75 -3.53
N THR A 8 -10.83 12.87 -3.51
CA THR A 8 -10.81 11.76 -2.54
C THR A 8 -10.49 12.34 -1.16
N VAL A 9 -11.53 12.92 -0.55
CA VAL A 9 -11.59 13.39 0.82
C VAL A 9 -11.40 12.20 1.77
N TYR A 10 -10.15 11.86 2.09
CA TYR A 10 -9.86 11.15 3.34
C TYR A 10 -9.67 12.18 4.45
N LYS A 11 -10.80 12.56 5.05
CA LYS A 11 -10.86 13.48 6.19
C LYS A 11 -10.20 12.85 7.42
N ARG A 12 -9.40 13.68 8.10
CA ARG A 12 -8.94 13.60 9.51
C ARG A 12 -7.74 12.66 9.75
N SER A 13 -6.79 12.94 10.63
CA SER A 13 -6.67 13.96 11.68
C SER A 13 -5.22 14.01 12.17
N SER A 14 -4.85 15.19 12.65
CA SER A 14 -3.70 15.57 13.46
C SER A 14 -3.21 14.53 14.48
N SER A 15 -1.89 14.60 14.74
CA SER A 15 -1.19 14.16 15.96
C SER A 15 -1.20 12.67 16.31
N ALA A 16 -0.01 12.09 16.47
CA ALA A 16 0.36 11.34 17.68
C ALA A 16 1.79 10.77 17.56
N LYS A 17 2.73 11.49 18.15
CA LYS A 17 3.94 10.93 18.76
C LYS A 17 3.48 10.11 19.97
N LYS A 18 3.80 8.80 20.06
CA LYS A 18 3.95 8.10 21.35
C LYS A 18 4.53 6.69 21.21
N LYS A 19 5.56 6.44 22.03
CA LYS A 19 6.04 5.13 22.45
C LYS A 19 4.91 4.42 23.20
N GLY A 20 4.69 3.13 22.92
CA GLY A 20 3.74 2.29 23.64
C GLY A 20 3.84 0.85 23.17
N LYS A 21 4.24 -0.05 24.08
CA LYS A 21 4.18 -1.49 23.89
C LYS A 21 2.72 -1.89 23.74
N GLU A 22 2.33 -2.43 22.59
CA GLU A 22 1.10 -3.21 22.46
C GLU A 22 1.32 -4.32 21.43
N LEU A 23 1.15 -5.56 21.90
CA LEU A 23 1.27 -6.80 21.14
C LEU A 23 -0.16 -7.26 20.82
N LYS A 24 -0.81 -6.66 19.82
CA LYS A 24 -2.03 -7.20 19.18
C LYS A 24 -2.01 -6.84 17.69
N GLY A 25 -1.86 -7.85 16.82
CA GLY A 25 -2.11 -7.75 15.38
C GLY A 25 -1.19 -6.82 14.56
N LYS A 26 0.13 -6.86 14.76
CA LYS A 26 1.09 -6.11 13.93
C LYS A 26 1.37 -6.85 12.62
N LEU A 27 0.46 -6.75 11.65
CA LEU A 27 0.83 -7.18 10.31
C LEU A 27 1.97 -6.32 9.77
N GLN A 28 2.92 -7.01 9.16
CA GLN A 28 4.10 -6.47 8.53
C GLN A 28 4.01 -6.73 7.04
N LEU A 29 4.49 -5.77 6.26
CA LEU A 29 4.76 -5.94 4.86
C LEU A 29 6.16 -6.50 4.73
N SER A 30 6.31 -7.74 4.27
CA SER A 30 7.60 -8.37 4.02
C SER A 30 7.89 -8.47 2.52
N TRP A 31 9.13 -8.20 2.11
CA TRP A 31 9.58 -8.35 0.72
C TRP A 31 11.11 -8.47 0.67
N LYS A 32 11.64 -9.33 -0.20
CA LYS A 32 13.10 -9.51 -0.42
C LYS A 32 13.91 -9.60 0.90
N GLY A 33 13.38 -10.30 1.91
CA GLY A 33 14.02 -10.45 3.23
C GLY A 33 13.95 -9.22 4.17
N LYS A 34 13.28 -8.14 3.76
CA LYS A 34 12.98 -6.98 4.60
C LYS A 34 11.54 -7.07 5.11
N SER A 35 11.27 -6.55 6.30
CA SER A 35 9.90 -6.37 6.78
C SER A 35 9.68 -4.96 7.32
N LEU A 36 8.50 -4.40 7.04
CA LEU A 36 8.06 -3.11 7.54
C LEU A 36 6.73 -3.24 8.27
N PRO A 37 6.62 -2.77 9.52
CA PRO A 37 5.35 -2.77 10.22
C PRO A 37 4.37 -1.78 9.57
N ILE A 38 3.16 -2.25 9.27
CA ILE A 38 2.12 -1.42 8.66
C ILE A 38 1.41 -0.61 9.75
N LYS A 39 1.94 0.58 10.04
CA LYS A 39 1.44 1.43 11.14
C LYS A 39 0.18 2.24 10.79
N LYS A 40 0.13 2.80 9.58
CA LYS A 40 -0.99 3.65 9.11
C LYS A 40 -1.12 3.56 7.60
N VAL A 41 -0.13 4.07 6.88
CA VAL A 41 -0.11 4.09 5.42
C VAL A 41 1.32 3.81 4.96
N ILE A 42 1.45 2.95 3.95
CA ILE A 42 2.69 2.66 3.24
C ILE A 42 2.47 2.98 1.78
N LYS A 43 3.23 3.95 1.27
CA LYS A 43 3.26 4.26 -0.17
C LYS A 43 4.32 3.41 -0.85
N ILE A 44 3.97 2.82 -1.98
CA ILE A 44 4.84 1.97 -2.79
C ILE A 44 4.95 2.59 -4.18
N GLY A 45 6.16 2.72 -4.69
CA GLY A 45 6.41 3.19 -6.04
C GLY A 45 7.89 3.37 -6.33
N ARG A 46 8.21 3.77 -7.56
CA ARG A 46 9.60 4.00 -7.97
C ARG A 46 10.19 5.32 -7.47
N ASP A 47 9.33 6.28 -7.12
CA ASP A 47 9.79 7.57 -6.62
C ASP A 47 10.40 7.43 -5.21
N LYS A 48 11.49 8.16 -4.96
CA LYS A 48 12.19 8.15 -3.66
C LYS A 48 11.35 8.75 -2.52
N SER A 49 10.27 9.45 -2.85
CA SER A 49 9.32 10.01 -1.89
C SER A 49 8.39 8.96 -1.25
N ASN A 50 8.41 7.71 -1.74
CA ASN A 50 7.60 6.61 -1.21
C ASN A 50 8.26 5.94 0.01
N ASN A 51 7.44 5.28 0.83
CA ASN A 51 7.94 4.50 1.97
C ASN A 51 8.71 3.25 1.50
N VAL A 52 8.19 2.61 0.44
CA VAL A 52 8.83 1.50 -0.24
C VAL A 52 9.18 1.98 -1.65
N VAL A 53 10.47 2.13 -1.88
CA VAL A 53 11.00 2.54 -3.18
C VAL A 53 11.39 1.28 -3.95
N LEU A 54 10.78 1.08 -5.11
CA LEU A 54 11.09 -0.02 -6.01
C LEU A 54 11.80 0.49 -7.24
N ASP A 55 13.06 0.09 -7.41
CA ASP A 55 13.83 0.41 -8.61
C ASP A 55 13.48 -0.58 -9.74
N ASP A 56 12.29 -0.42 -10.29
CA ASP A 56 11.78 -1.25 -11.39
C ASP A 56 11.08 -0.36 -12.42
N PRO A 57 11.46 -0.38 -13.71
CA PRO A 57 10.82 0.43 -14.74
C PRO A 57 9.34 0.12 -14.93
N LEU A 58 8.87 -1.07 -14.54
CA LEU A 58 7.46 -1.45 -14.59
C LEU A 58 6.64 -0.81 -13.45
N VAL A 59 7.30 -0.22 -12.45
CA VAL A 59 6.63 0.40 -11.31
C VAL A 59 6.52 1.92 -11.54
N SER A 60 5.28 2.40 -11.60
CA SER A 60 4.96 3.84 -11.62
C SER A 60 5.55 4.59 -10.41
N ARG A 61 5.79 5.90 -10.59
CA ARG A 61 6.37 6.76 -9.54
C ARG A 61 5.59 6.68 -8.23
N LYS A 62 4.26 6.73 -8.31
CA LYS A 62 3.32 6.40 -7.24
C LYS A 62 2.48 5.25 -7.78
N HIS A 63 2.64 4.05 -7.23
CA HIS A 63 2.06 2.85 -7.83
C HIS A 63 0.87 2.34 -7.03
N ALA A 64 1.11 2.07 -5.75
CA ALA A 64 0.08 1.57 -4.86
C ALA A 64 0.26 2.14 -3.45
N VAL A 65 -0.83 2.15 -2.71
CA VAL A 65 -0.84 2.54 -1.31
C VAL A 65 -1.50 1.45 -0.50
N ILE A 66 -0.82 1.03 0.56
CA ILE A 66 -1.39 0.16 1.58
C ILE A 66 -1.80 1.02 2.77
N GLU A 67 -3.05 0.92 3.17
CA GLU A 67 -3.61 1.65 4.31
C GLU A 67 -4.18 0.69 5.35
N LYS A 68 -3.97 1.00 6.62
CA LYS A 68 -4.56 0.30 7.77
C LYS A 68 -5.72 1.14 8.29
N VAL A 69 -6.93 0.59 8.21
CA VAL A 69 -8.16 1.20 8.74
C VAL A 69 -8.70 0.27 9.83
N GLY A 70 -8.62 0.72 11.09
CA GLY A 70 -8.88 -0.15 12.24
C GLY A 70 -7.88 -1.31 12.28
N ASP A 71 -8.36 -2.55 12.31
CA ASP A 71 -7.54 -3.76 12.23
C ASP A 71 -7.50 -4.39 10.82
N ILE A 72 -8.08 -3.70 9.84
CA ILE A 72 -8.15 -4.19 8.46
C ILE A 72 -7.15 -3.43 7.60
N PHE A 73 -6.51 -4.16 6.69
CA PHE A 73 -5.57 -3.63 5.72
C PHE A 73 -6.23 -3.55 4.37
N TYR A 74 -5.93 -2.49 3.64
CA TYR A 74 -6.42 -2.28 2.30
C TYR A 74 -5.25 -1.89 1.42
N ILE A 75 -5.29 -2.30 0.16
CA ILE A 75 -4.40 -1.82 -0.88
C ILE A 75 -5.23 -1.12 -1.95
N ARG A 76 -4.72 0.02 -2.40
CA ARG A 76 -5.28 0.81 -3.48
C ARG A 76 -4.24 0.97 -4.57
N ASP A 77 -4.63 0.67 -5.79
CA ASP A 77 -3.84 0.98 -6.96
C ASP A 77 -4.02 2.46 -7.34
N LEU A 78 -2.92 3.21 -7.48
CA LEU A 78 -2.94 4.64 -7.83
C LEU A 78 -2.80 4.83 -9.34
N GLU A 79 -3.68 4.17 -10.10
CA GLU A 79 -3.69 4.20 -11.57
C GLU A 79 -2.32 3.85 -12.16
N SER A 80 -1.77 2.75 -11.65
CA SER A 80 -0.46 2.29 -12.08
C SER A 80 -0.49 1.86 -13.54
N THR A 81 0.64 2.05 -14.23
CA THR A 81 0.78 1.64 -15.64
C THR A 81 0.76 0.12 -15.78
N ASN A 82 1.25 -0.60 -14.77
CA ASN A 82 1.17 -2.05 -14.69
C ASN A 82 0.38 -2.39 -13.44
N SER A 83 -0.76 -3.06 -13.58
CA SER A 83 -1.69 -3.33 -12.49
C SER A 83 -1.02 -3.97 -11.27
N THR A 84 -1.47 -3.59 -10.08
CA THR A 84 -1.16 -4.30 -8.83
C THR A 84 -1.91 -5.63 -8.77
N TYR A 85 -1.24 -6.73 -8.39
CA TYR A 85 -1.88 -8.03 -8.20
C TYR A 85 -1.96 -8.37 -6.71
N VAL A 86 -3.10 -8.90 -6.26
CA VAL A 86 -3.29 -9.42 -4.90
C VAL A 86 -3.76 -10.87 -5.00
N ASN A 87 -3.01 -11.80 -4.39
CA ASN A 87 -3.26 -13.24 -4.47
C ASN A 87 -3.47 -13.70 -5.92
N LYS A 88 -2.59 -13.25 -6.84
CA LYS A 88 -2.63 -13.48 -8.30
C LYS A 88 -3.80 -12.81 -9.05
N ASN A 89 -4.68 -12.07 -8.38
CA ASN A 89 -5.77 -11.36 -9.02
C ASN A 89 -5.42 -9.87 -9.24
N PRO A 90 -5.46 -9.35 -10.48
CA PRO A 90 -5.19 -7.94 -10.74
C PRO A 90 -6.25 -7.05 -10.07
N LEU A 91 -5.81 -5.90 -9.58
CA LEU A 91 -6.67 -4.79 -9.18
C LEU A 91 -6.88 -3.88 -10.38
N LYS A 92 -8.10 -3.35 -10.53
CA LYS A 92 -8.34 -2.27 -11.48
C LYS A 92 -7.71 -0.97 -10.97
N PRO A 93 -7.34 -0.04 -11.85
CA PRO A 93 -6.93 1.31 -11.49
C PRO A 93 -7.95 1.96 -10.53
N GLY A 94 -7.48 2.48 -9.38
CA GLY A 94 -8.33 3.10 -8.36
C GLY A 94 -9.11 2.13 -7.48
N GLU A 95 -9.08 0.82 -7.76
CA GLU A 95 -9.78 -0.18 -6.95
C GLU A 95 -9.09 -0.37 -5.60
N VAL A 96 -9.89 -0.55 -4.56
CA VAL A 96 -9.44 -0.87 -3.21
C VAL A 96 -9.73 -2.33 -2.91
N ARG A 97 -8.70 -3.09 -2.55
CA ARG A 97 -8.83 -4.48 -2.12
C ARG A 97 -8.47 -4.62 -0.65
N LYS A 98 -9.29 -5.35 0.10
CA LYS A 98 -8.96 -5.80 1.45
C LYS A 98 -7.81 -6.81 1.42
N LEU A 99 -6.82 -6.60 2.26
CA LEU A 99 -5.70 -7.50 2.51
C LEU A 99 -5.92 -8.28 3.81
N GLN A 100 -5.59 -9.57 3.77
CA GLN A 100 -5.60 -10.46 4.92
C GLN A 100 -4.18 -10.90 5.26
N PRO A 101 -3.90 -11.31 6.52
CA PRO A 101 -2.65 -11.99 6.85
C PRO A 101 -2.42 -13.17 5.90
N GLY A 102 -1.21 -13.32 5.40
CA GLY A 102 -0.83 -14.30 4.37
C GLY A 102 -1.07 -13.83 2.92
N SER A 103 -1.70 -12.68 2.69
CA SER A 103 -1.92 -12.18 1.33
C SER A 103 -0.60 -11.82 0.65
N VAL A 104 -0.48 -12.21 -0.61
CA VAL A 104 0.65 -11.91 -1.48
C VAL A 104 0.26 -10.79 -2.44
N ILE A 105 1.14 -9.80 -2.59
CA ILE A 105 0.94 -8.63 -3.43
C ILE A 105 2.10 -8.57 -4.42
N ASN A 106 1.81 -8.53 -5.72
CA ASN A 106 2.83 -8.38 -6.75
C ASN A 106 2.69 -7.01 -7.41
N ILE A 107 3.78 -6.27 -7.44
CA ILE A 107 3.90 -4.94 -8.03
C ILE A 107 5.14 -4.94 -8.92
N GLY A 108 4.96 -4.83 -10.23
CA GLY A 108 6.05 -5.02 -11.20
C GLY A 108 6.68 -6.41 -11.03
N LYS A 109 8.01 -6.47 -10.86
CA LYS A 109 8.73 -7.72 -10.56
C LYS A 109 8.94 -7.96 -9.06
N CYS A 110 8.35 -7.14 -8.20
CA CYS A 110 8.50 -7.26 -6.76
C CYS A 110 7.29 -7.94 -6.14
N GLU A 111 7.55 -8.91 -5.27
CA GLU A 111 6.55 -9.60 -4.47
C GLU A 111 6.64 -9.14 -3.02
N PHE A 112 5.48 -8.87 -2.44
CA PHE A 112 5.29 -8.51 -1.05
C PHE A 112 4.34 -9.50 -0.40
N GLN A 113 4.51 -9.73 0.89
CA GLN A 113 3.62 -10.57 1.67
C GLN A 113 3.17 -9.84 2.93
N ILE A 114 1.92 -10.02 3.29
CA ILE A 114 1.38 -9.57 4.56
C ILE A 114 1.60 -10.68 5.59
N THR A 115 2.41 -10.43 6.60
CA THR A 115 2.77 -11.41 7.66
C THR A 115 2.42 -10.89 9.03
#